data_AF-A0A7W0SCM0-F1
#
_entry.id   AF-A0A7W0SCM0-F1
#
_cell.length_a   1.000
_cell.length_b   1.000
_cell.length_c   1.000
_cell.angle_alpha   90.00
_cell.angle_beta   90.00
_cell.angle_gamma   90.00
#
_symmetry.space_group_name_H-M   'P 1'
#
loop_
_entity.id
_entity.type
_entity.pdbx_description
1 polymer ?
#
loop_
_entity_poly.entity_id
_entity_poly.type
_entity_poly.pdbx_seq_one_letter_code
_entity_poly.pdbx_strand_id
1 'polypeptide(L)' 'MSSKVSDHVIEVPETSDLLGPILSVVPLQLLSYHIAVRRGCDVDQPRNLAKSVTVE' A
#
# COMPACT_ATOMS: atom_id res chain seq x y z
N MET A 1 18.51 13.04 8.14
CA MET A 1 17.73 13.67 9.23
C MET A 1 16.24 13.38 9.00
N SER A 2 15.65 12.42 9.71
CA SER A 2 14.19 12.15 9.66
C SER A 2 13.55 12.02 11.06
N SER A 3 14.35 12.16 12.14
CA SER A 3 13.95 11.81 13.50
C SER A 3 13.04 12.84 14.22
N LYS A 4 12.17 13.57 13.49
CA LYS A 4 11.27 14.56 14.11
C LYS A 4 9.79 14.39 13.78
N VAL A 5 9.38 13.44 12.93
CA VAL A 5 7.97 13.31 12.51
C VAL A 5 7.34 11.97 12.89
N SER A 6 8.11 10.88 13.00
CA SER A 6 7.61 9.55 13.35
C SER A 6 8.65 8.72 14.09
N ASP A 7 8.20 7.87 15.02
CA ASP A 7 9.01 6.88 15.73
C ASP A 7 9.38 5.68 14.85
N HIS A 8 8.60 5.43 13.80
CA HIS A 8 8.81 4.33 12.85
C HIS A 8 8.87 4.84 11.42
N VAL A 9 9.86 4.37 10.67
CA VAL A 9 10.10 4.74 9.27
C VAL A 9 10.32 3.48 8.45
N ILE A 10 9.72 3.42 7.27
CA ILE A 10 10.02 2.42 6.24
C ILE A 10 10.86 3.14 5.18
N GLU A 11 12.13 2.79 5.09
CA GLU A 11 13.02 3.39 4.09
C GLU A 11 12.68 2.85 2.70
N VAL A 12 12.58 3.76 1.74
CA VAL A 12 12.40 3.43 0.32
C VAL A 12 13.74 3.69 -0.37
N PRO A 13 14.24 2.76 -1.21
CA PRO A 13 15.49 2.97 -1.94
C PRO A 13 15.47 4.23 -2.79
N GLU A 14 16.62 4.88 -2.94
CA GLU A 14 16.77 5.97 -3.90
C GLU A 14 16.49 5.47 -5.31
N THR A 15 15.75 6.27 -6.08
CA THR A 15 15.40 5.99 -7.47
C THR A 15 15.27 7.32 -8.22
N SER A 16 15.12 7.27 -9.55
CA SER A 16 14.90 8.49 -10.32
C SER A 16 13.59 9.16 -9.92
N ASP A 17 13.53 10.49 -10.02
CA ASP A 17 12.36 11.27 -9.60
C ASP A 17 11.06 10.80 -10.25
N LEU A 18 11.14 10.33 -11.51
CA LEU A 18 9.99 9.80 -12.24
C LEU A 18 9.47 8.47 -11.70
N LEU A 19 10.34 7.66 -11.06
CA LEU A 19 10.00 6.35 -10.52
C LEU A 19 9.65 6.37 -9.03
N GLY A 20 10.00 7.44 -8.31
CA GLY A 20 9.70 7.62 -6.89
C GLY A 20 8.24 7.34 -6.50
N PRO A 21 7.24 7.86 -7.24
CA PRO A 21 5.83 7.58 -6.95
C PRO A 21 5.47 6.10 -7.08
N ILE A 22 6.04 5.39 -8.05
CA ILE A 22 5.79 3.96 -8.26
C ILE A 22 6.42 3.13 -7.14
N LEU A 23 7.67 3.44 -6.76
CA LEU A 23 8.36 2.66 -5.75
C LEU A 23 7.76 2.88 -4.34
N SER A 24 7.32 4.10 -4.05
CA SER A 24 6.72 4.45 -2.75
C SER A 24 5.36 3.79 -2.48
N VAL A 25 4.60 3.36 -3.51
CA VAL A 25 3.32 2.66 -3.29
C VAL A 25 3.48 1.19 -2.92
N VAL A 26 4.59 0.55 -3.28
CA VAL A 26 4.86 -0.86 -2.99
C VAL A 26 4.79 -1.19 -1.49
N PRO A 27 5.49 -0.47 -0.58
CA PRO A 27 5.36 -0.74 0.85
C PRO A 27 3.94 -0.51 1.39
N LEU A 28 3.19 0.44 0.81
CA LEU A 28 1.80 0.71 1.21
C LEU A 28 0.85 -0.42 0.78
N GLN A 29 1.06 -0.98 -0.40
CA GLN A 29 0.34 -2.16 -0.89
C GLN A 29 0.61 -3.38 0.00
N LEU A 30 1.88 -3.65 0.34
CA LEU A 30 2.27 -4.75 1.22
C LEU A 30 1.74 -4.57 2.65
N LEU A 31 1.77 -3.34 3.18
CA LEU A 31 1.20 -3.04 4.49
C LEU A 31 -0.30 -3.34 4.51
N SER A 32 -1.03 -2.90 3.48
CA SER A 32 -2.47 -3.17 3.34
C SER A 32 -2.77 -4.66 3.26
N TYR A 33 -2.00 -5.39 2.45
CA TYR A 33 -2.08 -6.85 2.32
C TYR A 33 -1.88 -7.55 3.66
N HIS A 34 -0.78 -7.28 4.37
CA HIS A 34 -0.49 -7.94 5.64
C HIS A 34 -1.51 -7.62 6.73
N ILE A 35 -2.05 -6.40 6.76
CA ILE A 35 -3.15 -6.04 7.66
C ILE A 35 -4.41 -6.84 7.32
N ALA A 36 -4.79 -6.91 6.04
CA ALA A 36 -5.97 -7.64 5.60
C ALA A 36 -5.89 -9.13 5.92
N VAL A 37 -4.74 -9.77 5.67
CA VAL A 37 -4.47 -11.17 6.04
C VAL A 37 -4.58 -11.38 7.54
N ARG A 38 -3.94 -10.53 8.36
CA ARG A 38 -4.01 -10.64 9.84
C ARG A 38 -5.41 -10.44 10.39
N ARG A 39 -6.25 -9.66 9.70
CA ARG A 39 -7.65 -9.43 10.07
C ARG A 39 -8.61 -10.50 9.56
N GLY A 40 -8.14 -11.47 8.78
CA GLY A 40 -8.99 -12.50 8.15
C GLY A 40 -9.94 -11.91 7.11
N CYS A 41 -9.57 -10.81 6.45
CA CYS A 41 -10.32 -10.28 5.32
C CYS A 41 -10.07 -11.12 4.06
N ASP A 42 -11.07 -11.21 3.18
CA ASP A 42 -10.85 -11.69 1.81
C ASP A 42 -10.10 -10.61 1.03
N VAL A 43 -8.84 -10.91 0.70
CA VAL A 43 -7.92 -9.98 0.05
C VAL A 43 -8.22 -9.87 -1.44
N ASP A 44 -8.60 -10.98 -2.08
CA ASP A 44 -8.83 -11.04 -3.51
C ASP A 44 -10.23 -10.53 -3.88
N GLN A 45 -11.19 -10.69 -2.97
CA GLN A 45 -12.59 -10.26 -3.14
C GLN A 45 -13.06 -9.42 -1.94
N PRO A 46 -12.57 -8.16 -1.83
CA PRO A 46 -13.00 -7.28 -0.74
C PRO A 46 -14.51 -7.04 -0.78
N ARG A 47 -15.13 -7.01 0.40
CA ARG A 47 -16.58 -6.87 0.54
C ARG A 47 -17.09 -5.61 -0.15
N ASN A 48 -18.24 -5.71 -0.81
CA ASN A 48 -18.93 -4.62 -1.50
C ASN A 48 -18.19 -4.03 -2.71
N LEU A 49 -17.11 -4.66 -3.17
CA LEU A 49 -16.36 -4.22 -4.35
C LEU A 49 -16.47 -5.25 -5.47
N ALA A 50 -16.47 -4.74 -6.69
CA ALA A 50 -16.29 -5.50 -7.91
C ALA A 50 -14.98 -5.08 -8.57
N LYS A 51 -14.39 -5.96 -9.38
CA LYS A 51 -13.15 -5.62 -10.12
C LYS A 51 -13.35 -4.46 -11.11
N SER A 52 -14.55 -4.33 -11.64
CA SER A 52 -15.00 -3.23 -12.47
C SER A 52 -16.52 -3.09 -12.32
N VAL A 53 -17.03 -1.86 -12.26
CA VAL A 53 -18.47 -1.58 -12.26
C VAL A 53 -18.89 -1.36 -13.71
N THR A 54 -19.70 -2.28 -14.25
CA THR A 54 -20.08 -2.30 -15.67
C THR A 54 -21.57 -2.07 -15.91
N VAL A 55 -22.34 -1.81 -14.86
CA VAL A 55 -23.76 -1.47 -14.93
C VAL A 55 -23.95 -0.07 -14.36
N GLU A 56 -24.69 0.77 -15.09
CA GLU A 56 -25.11 2.11 -14.66
C GLU A 56 -26.41 2.07 -13.85
#